data_AF-A0A967QMT5-F1
#
_entry.id   AF-A0A967QMT5-F1
#
_cell.length_a   1.000
_cell.length_b   1.000
_cell.length_c   1.000
_cell.angle_alpha   90.00
_cell.angle_beta   90.00
_cell.angle_gamma   90.00
#
_symmetry.space_group_name_H-M   'P 1'
#
loop_
_entity.id
_entity.type
_entity.pdbx_description
1 polymer ?
#
loop_
_entity_poly.entity_id
_entity_poly.type
_entity_poly.pdbx_seq_one_letter_code
_entity_poly.pdbx_strand_id
1 'polypeptide(L)'
;MEERAAMAARLGLSAEMVEELREAVLNERARINAEPPLGTRKSAKTHPMVGVLMPDAAKEAWQALADRVHMDPRALLRGAIHEYLLDRVEPERLDDRWVVGGYVYHKPKTSGSRGRNKHLRNGNFWTAVSRGARDALNARAEGKGITRHTLLIGLMNDVLSGRRVVRRPITRWAMYADSRRYLS
;
A
#
# COMPACT_ATOMS: atom_id res chain seq x y z
N MET A 1 -8.62 -35.39 5.74
CA MET A 1 -8.21 -35.57 7.16
C MET A 1 -6.70 -35.78 7.29
N GLU A 2 -6.03 -36.43 6.33
CA GLU A 2 -4.58 -36.71 6.38
C GLU A 2 -3.69 -35.45 6.45
N GLU A 3 -4.01 -34.36 5.74
CA GLU A 3 -3.27 -33.09 5.83
C GLU A 3 -3.26 -32.48 7.24
N ARG A 4 -4.31 -32.72 8.04
CA ARG A 4 -4.48 -32.11 9.37
C ARG A 4 -3.65 -32.82 10.44
N ALA A 5 -3.66 -34.14 10.41
CA ALA A 5 -2.82 -34.96 11.29
C ALA A 5 -1.33 -34.74 11.00
N ALA A 6 -0.97 -34.59 9.72
CA ALA A 6 0.40 -34.28 9.31
C ALA A 6 0.86 -32.89 9.81
N MET A 7 0.00 -31.87 9.70
CA MET A 7 0.31 -30.52 10.20
C MET A 7 0.41 -30.45 11.72
N ALA A 8 -0.48 -31.15 12.43
CA ALA A 8 -0.47 -31.28 13.89
C ALA A 8 0.81 -31.97 14.39
N ALA A 9 1.19 -33.10 13.78
CA ALA A 9 2.42 -33.82 14.08
C ALA A 9 3.67 -32.98 13.82
N ARG A 10 3.69 -32.16 12.75
CA ARG A 10 4.82 -31.29 12.41
C ARG A 10 5.00 -30.12 13.37
N LEU A 11 3.93 -29.70 14.04
CA LEU A 11 3.93 -28.59 15.00
C LEU A 11 3.98 -29.06 16.46
N GLY A 12 3.95 -30.37 16.72
CA GLY A 12 3.89 -30.92 18.08
C GLY A 12 2.58 -30.60 18.80
N LEU A 13 1.49 -30.37 18.06
CA LEU A 13 0.19 -29.99 18.59
C LEU A 13 -0.81 -31.12 18.40
N SER A 14 -1.88 -31.15 19.21
CA SER A 14 -3.01 -32.03 18.98
C SER A 14 -3.83 -31.54 17.77
N ALA A 15 -4.54 -32.46 17.10
CA ALA A 15 -5.39 -32.09 15.97
C ALA A 15 -6.49 -31.08 16.36
N GLU A 16 -7.01 -31.17 17.58
CA GLU A 16 -7.97 -30.21 18.14
C GLU A 16 -7.34 -28.81 18.32
N MET A 17 -6.12 -28.71 18.85
CA MET A 17 -5.44 -27.42 19.00
C MET A 17 -5.14 -26.75 17.65
N VAL A 18 -4.91 -27.53 16.59
CA VAL A 18 -4.72 -26.98 15.24
C VAL A 18 -6.03 -26.37 14.71
N GLU A 19 -7.18 -26.98 15.01
CA GLU A 19 -8.48 -26.39 14.64
C GLU A 19 -8.79 -25.15 15.46
N GLU A 20 -8.56 -25.16 16.78
CA GLU A 20 -8.72 -23.96 17.62
C GLU A 20 -7.81 -22.81 17.17
N LEU A 21 -6.55 -23.10 16.84
CA LEU A 21 -5.64 -22.09 16.29
C LEU A 21 -6.09 -21.60 14.92
N ARG A 22 -6.62 -22.48 14.07
CA ARG A 22 -7.13 -22.11 12.76
C ARG A 22 -8.37 -21.22 12.90
N GLU A 23 -9.28 -21.56 13.79
CA GLU A 23 -10.50 -20.82 14.07
C GLU A 23 -10.18 -19.48 14.75
N ALA A 24 -9.23 -19.46 15.68
CA ALA A 24 -8.68 -18.23 16.27
C ALA A 24 -8.00 -17.35 15.22
N VAL A 25 -7.21 -17.92 14.30
CA VAL A 25 -6.59 -17.18 13.19
C VAL A 25 -7.65 -16.69 12.20
N LEU A 26 -8.70 -17.46 11.92
CA LEU A 26 -9.81 -17.05 11.05
C LEU A 26 -10.66 -15.96 11.70
N ASN A 27 -10.93 -16.06 13.01
CA ASN A 27 -11.67 -15.07 13.78
C ASN A 27 -10.84 -13.81 13.99
N GLU A 28 -9.54 -13.92 14.26
CA GLU A 28 -8.63 -12.79 14.34
C GLU A 28 -8.49 -12.14 12.96
N ARG A 29 -8.40 -12.93 11.89
CA ARG A 29 -8.49 -12.43 10.52
C ARG A 29 -9.85 -11.79 10.25
N ALA A 30 -10.96 -12.33 10.73
CA ALA A 30 -12.29 -11.75 10.54
C ALA A 30 -12.51 -10.48 11.37
N ARG A 31 -11.82 -10.35 12.51
CA ARG A 31 -11.81 -9.17 13.37
C ARG A 31 -10.91 -8.07 12.81
N ILE A 32 -9.72 -8.42 12.33
CA ILE A 32 -8.80 -7.52 11.62
C ILE A 32 -9.39 -7.12 10.25
N ASN A 33 -10.03 -8.07 9.56
CA ASN A 33 -10.80 -7.84 8.33
C ASN A 33 -12.27 -7.54 8.63
N ALA A 34 -12.64 -7.10 9.85
CA ALA A 34 -13.94 -6.52 10.09
C ALA A 34 -13.92 -5.18 9.36
N GLU A 35 -14.17 -5.27 8.05
CA GLU A 35 -13.96 -4.19 7.11
C GLU A 35 -14.76 -2.99 7.61
N PRO A 36 -14.10 -1.87 7.95
CA PRO A 36 -14.85 -0.65 8.13
C PRO A 36 -15.61 -0.42 6.81
N PRO A 37 -16.87 0.05 6.87
CA PRO A 37 -17.70 0.12 5.68
C PRO A 37 -17.06 1.05 4.65
N LEU A 38 -16.82 0.55 3.43
CA LEU A 38 -16.26 1.31 2.29
C LEU A 38 -16.90 2.71 2.21
N GLY A 39 -16.08 3.72 1.93
CA GLY A 39 -16.42 5.14 2.12
C GLY A 39 -17.85 5.53 1.67
N THR A 40 -18.67 5.95 2.65
CA THR A 40 -20.08 6.34 2.44
C THR A 40 -20.30 7.81 2.06
N ARG A 41 -19.24 8.63 2.01
CA ARG A 41 -19.35 10.04 1.63
C ARG A 41 -18.87 10.27 0.20
N LYS A 42 -19.77 10.82 -0.63
CA LYS A 42 -19.49 11.28 -2.01
C LYS A 42 -18.14 12.00 -2.05
N SER A 43 -17.21 11.49 -2.86
CA SER A 43 -15.91 12.13 -2.99
C SER A 43 -16.05 13.52 -3.62
N ALA A 44 -15.11 14.42 -3.32
CA ALA A 44 -15.00 15.70 -3.99
C ALA A 44 -14.84 15.51 -5.52
N LYS A 45 -15.37 16.46 -6.32
CA LYS A 45 -15.25 16.44 -7.80
C LYS A 45 -13.80 16.31 -8.30
N THR A 46 -12.82 16.64 -7.47
CA THR A 46 -11.38 16.50 -7.75
C THR A 46 -10.69 15.65 -6.68
N HIS A 47 -10.00 14.60 -7.13
CA HIS A 47 -9.18 13.74 -6.27
C HIS A 47 -7.72 14.20 -6.32
N PRO A 48 -7.03 14.32 -5.18
CA PRO A 48 -5.59 14.56 -5.20
C PRO A 48 -4.85 13.37 -5.82
N MET A 49 -3.81 13.69 -6.60
CA MET A 49 -2.88 12.71 -7.13
C MET A 49 -1.73 12.52 -6.15
N VAL A 50 -1.43 11.27 -5.81
CA VAL A 50 -0.19 10.87 -5.14
C VAL A 50 0.58 9.94 -6.05
N GLY A 51 1.89 9.96 -5.97
CA GLY A 51 2.70 9.14 -6.85
C GLY A 51 4.12 9.01 -6.38
N VAL A 52 4.74 7.95 -6.87
CA VAL A 52 6.14 7.64 -6.68
C VAL A 52 6.83 7.81 -8.02
N LEU A 53 8.01 8.41 -7.92
CA LEU A 53 8.92 8.54 -9.01
C LEU A 53 9.92 7.40 -8.85
N MET A 54 10.20 6.68 -9.92
CA MET A 54 10.95 5.42 -9.82
C MET A 54 11.86 5.18 -11.03
N PRO A 55 12.94 4.40 -10.86
CA PRO A 55 13.76 3.91 -11.96
C PRO A 55 12.95 2.96 -12.86
N ASP A 56 13.37 2.83 -14.13
CA ASP A 56 12.68 1.96 -15.09
C ASP A 56 12.63 0.51 -14.64
N ALA A 57 13.70 -0.03 -14.05
CA ALA A 57 13.71 -1.39 -13.51
C ALA A 57 12.63 -1.62 -12.41
N ALA A 58 12.46 -0.66 -11.50
CA ALA A 58 11.43 -0.74 -10.47
C ALA A 58 10.02 -0.59 -11.05
N LYS A 59 9.88 0.23 -12.09
CA LYS A 59 8.63 0.42 -12.83
C LYS A 59 8.21 -0.86 -13.56
N GLU A 60 9.15 -1.50 -14.26
CA GLU A 60 8.93 -2.77 -14.94
C GLU A 60 8.57 -3.87 -13.95
N ALA A 61 9.27 -3.95 -12.82
CA ALA A 61 8.94 -4.89 -11.75
C ALA A 61 7.54 -4.65 -11.17
N TRP A 62 7.15 -3.38 -10.97
CA TRP A 62 5.81 -3.03 -10.49
C TRP A 62 4.73 -3.39 -11.50
N GLN A 63 4.96 -3.11 -12.78
CA GLN A 63 4.05 -3.46 -13.85
C GLN A 63 3.90 -4.98 -13.97
N ALA A 64 5.01 -5.72 -14.00
CA ALA A 64 4.98 -7.19 -14.06
C ALA A 64 4.29 -7.81 -12.84
N LEU A 65 4.48 -7.24 -11.64
CA LEU A 65 3.73 -7.65 -10.47
C LEU A 65 2.23 -7.41 -10.65
N ALA A 66 1.83 -6.21 -11.08
CA ALA A 66 0.45 -5.84 -11.32
C ALA A 66 -0.23 -6.79 -12.35
N ASP A 67 0.48 -7.11 -13.44
CA ASP A 67 -0.01 -8.03 -14.47
C ASP A 67 -0.17 -9.45 -13.92
N ARG A 68 0.80 -9.94 -13.14
CA ARG A 68 0.76 -11.25 -12.47
C ARG A 68 -0.39 -11.38 -11.48
N VAL A 69 -0.76 -10.31 -10.78
CA VAL A 69 -1.90 -10.30 -9.86
C VAL A 69 -3.20 -9.82 -10.52
N HIS A 70 -3.20 -9.64 -11.84
CA HIS A 70 -4.34 -9.18 -12.64
C HIS A 70 -4.97 -7.87 -12.13
N MET A 71 -4.15 -6.89 -11.75
CA MET A 71 -4.59 -5.58 -11.28
C MET A 71 -4.04 -4.43 -12.13
N ASP A 72 -4.81 -3.35 -12.26
CA ASP A 72 -4.27 -2.06 -12.72
C ASP A 72 -3.15 -1.63 -11.75
N PRO A 73 -1.94 -1.28 -12.22
CA PRO A 73 -0.81 -0.91 -11.35
C PRO A 73 -1.12 0.30 -10.47
N ARG A 74 -2.04 1.19 -10.91
CA ARG A 74 -2.51 2.31 -10.07
C ARG A 74 -3.51 1.85 -9.01
N ALA A 75 -4.31 0.82 -9.27
CA ALA A 75 -5.19 0.15 -8.31
C ALA A 75 -4.38 -0.64 -7.28
N LEU A 76 -3.31 -1.31 -7.71
CA LEU A 76 -2.37 -1.97 -6.82
C LEU A 76 -1.75 -0.97 -5.84
N LEU A 77 -1.30 0.19 -6.33
CA LEU A 77 -0.76 1.24 -5.46
C LEU A 77 -1.81 1.81 -4.50
N ARG A 78 -3.07 1.99 -4.95
CA ARG A 78 -4.16 2.41 -4.05
C ARG A 78 -4.46 1.36 -3.00
N GLY A 79 -4.44 0.08 -3.36
CA GLY A 79 -4.62 -1.04 -2.44
C GLY A 79 -3.55 -1.05 -1.38
N ALA A 80 -2.28 -0.97 -1.78
CA ALA A 80 -1.15 -0.87 -0.86
C ALA A 80 -1.30 0.32 0.11
N ILE A 81 -1.65 1.51 -0.40
CA ILE A 81 -1.87 2.71 0.43
C ILE A 81 -3.02 2.47 1.41
N HIS A 82 -4.15 1.97 0.91
CA HIS A 82 -5.35 1.79 1.72
C HIS A 82 -5.09 0.79 2.84
N GLU A 83 -4.51 -0.36 2.54
CA GLU A 83 -4.14 -1.37 3.51
C GLU A 83 -3.12 -0.83 4.52
N TYR A 84 -2.04 -0.17 4.08
CA TYR A 84 -1.07 0.43 5.01
C TYR A 84 -1.72 1.41 6.00
N LEU A 85 -2.63 2.24 5.51
CA LEU A 85 -3.35 3.20 6.36
C LEU A 85 -4.33 2.52 7.32
N LEU A 86 -4.78 1.29 7.05
CA LEU A 86 -5.65 0.52 7.94
C LEU A 86 -4.87 -0.39 8.90
N ASP A 87 -3.79 -1.01 8.41
CA ASP A 87 -3.12 -2.14 9.06
C ASP A 87 -2.09 -1.69 10.13
N ARG A 88 -1.77 -0.40 10.25
CA ARG A 88 -0.75 0.18 11.17
C ARG A 88 0.65 -0.46 11.11
N VAL A 89 0.86 -1.55 10.36
CA VAL A 89 2.16 -2.16 10.11
C VAL A 89 2.98 -1.21 9.26
N GLU A 90 4.10 -0.77 9.80
CA GLU A 90 5.01 0.16 9.15
C GLU A 90 5.86 -0.55 8.09
N PRO A 91 6.21 0.14 6.99
CA PRO A 91 7.19 -0.38 6.06
C PRO A 91 8.53 -0.59 6.75
N GLU A 92 9.20 -1.72 6.50
CA GLU A 92 10.49 -2.02 7.13
C GLU A 92 11.57 -1.02 6.73
N ARG A 93 11.51 -0.57 5.47
CA ARG A 93 12.56 0.24 4.87
C ARG A 93 12.07 1.64 4.54
N LEU A 94 11.83 2.42 5.59
CA LEU A 94 11.49 3.84 5.47
C LEU A 94 12.67 4.70 5.01
N ASP A 95 13.90 4.17 5.08
CA ASP A 95 15.11 4.80 4.57
C ASP A 95 15.40 4.45 3.12
N ASP A 96 14.62 3.54 2.51
CA ASP A 96 14.82 3.18 1.11
C ASP A 96 14.61 4.42 0.22
N ARG A 97 15.64 4.73 -0.54
CA ARG A 97 15.60 5.72 -1.61
C ARG A 97 16.00 5.03 -2.89
N TRP A 98 15.27 5.31 -3.97
CA TRP A 98 15.74 4.91 -5.28
C TRP A 98 17.00 5.70 -5.61
N VAL A 99 18.10 4.99 -5.89
CA VAL A 99 19.36 5.58 -6.33
C VAL A 99 19.56 5.21 -7.80
N VAL A 100 19.72 6.22 -8.66
CA VAL A 100 20.00 6.02 -10.11
C VAL A 100 21.33 6.67 -10.42
N GLY A 101 22.33 5.88 -10.85
CA GLY A 101 23.66 6.39 -11.21
C GLY A 101 24.37 7.16 -10.09
N GLY A 102 24.17 6.76 -8.82
CA GLY A 102 24.74 7.44 -7.65
C GLY A 102 23.93 8.63 -7.12
N TYR A 103 22.86 9.04 -7.80
CA TYR A 103 21.98 10.12 -7.35
C TYR A 103 20.74 9.58 -6.65
N VAL A 104 20.47 10.13 -5.46
CA VAL A 104 19.22 9.88 -4.75
C VAL A 104 18.07 10.53 -5.53
N TYR A 105 17.11 9.71 -5.95
CA TYR A 105 15.94 10.17 -6.69
C TYR A 105 15.03 10.96 -5.74
N HIS A 106 15.11 12.29 -5.80
CA HIS A 106 14.26 13.19 -5.03
C HIS A 106 13.10 13.72 -5.87
N LYS A 107 11.92 13.89 -5.22
CA LYS A 107 10.87 14.75 -5.75
C LYS A 107 11.45 16.16 -5.98
N PRO A 108 11.35 16.76 -7.17
CA PRO A 108 11.85 18.10 -7.39
C PRO A 108 11.24 19.09 -6.38
N LYS A 109 12.09 19.82 -5.65
CA LYS A 109 11.71 20.84 -4.67
C LYS A 109 11.14 22.05 -5.43
N THR A 110 9.81 22.14 -5.51
CA THR A 110 9.05 23.31 -6.02
C THR A 110 9.31 23.64 -7.51
N SER A 111 8.53 24.39 -8.28
CA SER A 111 7.57 25.47 -8.02
C SER A 111 6.64 25.59 -9.24
N GLY A 112 5.43 26.13 -9.05
CA GLY A 112 4.74 27.05 -9.97
C GLY A 112 4.57 26.79 -11.48
N SER A 113 5.08 25.72 -12.06
CA SER A 113 5.12 25.62 -13.52
C SER A 113 3.88 24.91 -14.04
N ARG A 114 2.97 25.72 -14.59
CA ARG A 114 2.01 25.35 -15.64
C ARG A 114 2.70 24.85 -16.92
N GLY A 115 3.99 24.47 -16.87
CA GLY A 115 4.70 23.78 -17.92
C GLY A 115 4.28 22.33 -17.99
N ARG A 116 3.71 21.95 -19.13
CA ARG A 116 3.41 20.57 -19.54
C ARG A 116 4.66 19.70 -19.44
N ASN A 117 4.96 19.16 -18.26
CA ASN A 117 6.02 18.18 -18.11
C ASN A 117 5.50 16.80 -18.54
N LYS A 118 5.22 16.67 -19.84
CA LYS A 118 4.80 15.43 -20.51
C LYS A 118 5.83 14.32 -20.29
N HIS A 119 7.11 14.68 -20.12
CA HIS A 119 8.21 13.76 -19.86
C HIS A 119 8.24 13.22 -18.42
N LEU A 120 7.81 13.99 -17.41
CA LEU A 120 7.65 13.47 -16.03
C LEU A 120 6.38 12.63 -15.84
N ARG A 121 5.45 12.62 -16.82
CA ARG A 121 4.25 11.77 -16.80
C ARG A 121 4.49 10.37 -17.38
N ASN A 122 5.56 10.16 -18.14
CA ASN A 122 5.78 8.90 -18.86
C ASN A 122 6.59 7.84 -18.06
N GLY A 123 7.21 8.22 -16.94
CA GLY A 123 8.06 7.33 -16.13
C GLY A 123 7.54 6.98 -14.72
N ASN A 124 6.44 7.58 -14.26
CA ASN A 124 6.09 7.60 -12.84
C ASN A 124 4.68 7.08 -12.56
N PHE A 125 4.49 6.32 -11.49
CA PHE A 125 3.15 5.85 -11.08
C PHE A 125 2.46 6.89 -10.20
N TRP A 126 1.47 7.54 -10.80
CA TRP A 126 0.56 8.46 -10.12
C TRP A 126 -0.83 7.84 -10.03
N THR A 127 -1.44 7.92 -8.86
CA THR A 127 -2.79 7.41 -8.61
C THR A 127 -3.63 8.44 -7.87
N ALA A 128 -4.91 8.50 -8.21
CA ALA A 128 -5.87 9.35 -7.54
C ALA A 128 -6.29 8.70 -6.22
N VAL A 129 -6.16 9.42 -5.11
CA VAL A 129 -6.61 8.96 -3.78
C VAL A 129 -7.68 9.90 -3.24
N SER A 130 -8.36 9.49 -2.17
CA SER A 130 -9.24 10.40 -1.43
C SER A 130 -8.42 11.48 -0.71
N ARG A 131 -9.05 12.62 -0.39
CA ARG A 131 -8.40 13.67 0.43
C ARG A 131 -7.98 13.11 1.80
N GLY A 132 -8.86 12.36 2.47
CA GLY A 132 -8.56 11.70 3.74
C GLY A 132 -7.33 10.79 3.70
N ALA A 133 -7.17 9.98 2.65
CA ALA A 133 -5.99 9.12 2.50
C ALA A 133 -4.71 9.94 2.30
N ARG A 134 -4.76 11.00 1.49
CA ARG A 134 -3.61 11.90 1.30
C ARG A 134 -3.20 12.57 2.62
N ASP A 135 -4.18 13.07 3.36
CA ASP A 135 -3.91 13.81 4.59
C ASP A 135 -3.39 12.87 5.70
N ALA A 136 -3.91 11.64 5.78
CA ALA A 136 -3.37 10.60 6.67
C ALA A 136 -1.95 10.17 6.28
N LEU A 137 -1.66 10.00 4.98
CA LEU A 137 -0.30 9.73 4.49
C LEU A 137 0.68 10.85 4.86
N ASN A 138 0.27 12.12 4.77
CA ASN A 138 1.10 13.25 5.17
C ASN A 138 1.36 13.21 6.68
N ALA A 139 0.32 13.06 7.50
CA ALA A 139 0.46 13.01 8.95
C ALA A 139 1.39 11.88 9.41
N ARG A 140 1.29 10.68 8.82
CA ARG A 140 2.20 9.57 9.13
C ARG A 140 3.63 9.84 8.70
N ALA A 141 3.84 10.42 7.52
CA ALA A 141 5.18 10.77 7.06
C ALA A 141 5.83 11.86 7.93
N GLU A 142 5.06 12.90 8.28
CA GLU A 142 5.48 13.99 9.17
C GLU A 142 5.85 13.47 10.56
N GLY A 143 5.03 12.60 11.14
CA GLY A 143 5.31 11.96 12.43
C GLY A 143 6.59 11.12 12.45
N LYS A 144 7.17 10.81 11.30
CA LYS A 144 8.42 10.06 11.12
C LYS A 144 9.58 10.93 10.63
N GLY A 145 9.38 12.23 10.44
CA GLY A 145 10.39 13.13 9.88
C GLY A 145 10.77 12.81 8.42
N ILE A 146 9.92 12.08 7.68
CA ILE A 146 10.14 11.73 6.28
C ILE A 146 9.11 12.38 5.36
N THR A 147 9.34 12.29 4.05
CA THR A 147 8.34 12.74 3.08
C THR A 147 7.34 11.64 2.77
N ARG A 148 6.10 12.02 2.42
CA ARG A 148 5.10 11.08 1.86
C ARG A 148 5.66 10.25 0.71
N HIS A 149 6.53 10.84 -0.11
CA HIS A 149 7.13 10.14 -1.23
C HIS A 149 8.04 9.00 -0.77
N THR A 150 8.89 9.24 0.23
CA THR A 150 9.74 8.23 0.87
C THR A 150 8.89 7.10 1.46
N LEU A 151 7.82 7.46 2.18
CA LEU A 151 6.89 6.48 2.74
C LEU A 151 6.27 5.57 1.65
N LEU A 152 5.89 6.15 0.52
CA LEU A 152 5.34 5.40 -0.61
C LEU A 152 6.40 4.52 -1.29
N ILE A 153 7.69 4.93 -1.32
CA ILE A 153 8.78 4.09 -1.82
C ILE A 153 8.92 2.84 -0.94
N GLY A 154 9.03 3.00 0.38
CA GLY A 154 9.13 1.87 1.31
C GLY A 154 7.96 0.91 1.17
N LEU A 155 6.74 1.46 1.07
CA LEU A 155 5.53 0.67 0.82
C LEU A 155 5.59 -0.13 -0.48
N MET A 156 6.04 0.48 -1.57
CA MET A 156 6.19 -0.22 -2.86
C MET A 156 7.26 -1.30 -2.79
N ASN A 157 8.37 -1.06 -2.11
CA ASN A 157 9.43 -2.05 -1.93
C ASN A 157 8.98 -3.27 -1.13
N ASP A 158 8.16 -3.07 -0.10
CA ASP A 158 7.60 -4.19 0.66
C ASP A 158 6.63 -5.02 -0.17
N VAL A 159 5.88 -4.40 -1.07
CA VAL A 159 5.03 -5.11 -2.01
C VAL A 159 5.86 -5.85 -3.08
N LEU A 160 6.87 -5.21 -3.66
CA LEU A 160 7.77 -5.82 -4.65
C LEU A 160 8.57 -7.00 -4.08
N SER A 161 9.00 -6.90 -2.82
CA SER A 161 9.72 -7.97 -2.11
C SER A 161 8.81 -9.07 -1.57
N GLY A 162 7.48 -8.94 -1.73
CA GLY A 162 6.50 -9.92 -1.25
C GLY A 162 6.24 -9.88 0.26
N ARG A 163 6.84 -8.93 1.00
CA ARG A 163 6.58 -8.72 2.43
C ARG A 163 5.18 -8.20 2.71
N ARG A 164 4.63 -7.42 1.78
CA ARG A 164 3.23 -6.96 1.83
C ARG A 164 2.46 -7.51 0.64
N VAL A 165 1.38 -8.23 0.92
CA VAL A 165 0.46 -8.71 -0.10
C VAL A 165 -0.73 -7.77 -0.16
N VAL A 166 -0.91 -7.10 -1.29
CA VAL A 166 -2.13 -6.32 -1.56
C VAL A 166 -3.25 -7.29 -1.90
N ARG A 167 -4.23 -7.39 -1.02
CA ARG A 167 -5.29 -8.41 -1.11
C ARG A 167 -6.37 -8.04 -2.10
N ARG A 168 -6.61 -6.74 -2.30
CA ARG A 168 -7.73 -6.27 -3.13
C ARG A 168 -7.38 -5.05 -3.97
N PRO A 169 -7.87 -4.99 -5.22
CA PRO A 169 -7.79 -3.78 -6.01
C PRO A 169 -8.71 -2.72 -5.41
N ILE A 170 -8.15 -1.58 -5.00
CA ILE A 170 -8.92 -0.46 -4.46
C ILE A 170 -9.13 0.58 -5.54
N THR A 171 -10.39 0.89 -5.82
CA THR A 171 -10.74 2.06 -6.65
C THR A 171 -10.61 3.33 -5.83
N ARG A 172 -10.44 4.48 -6.48
CA ARG A 172 -10.35 5.78 -5.77
C ARG A 172 -11.57 6.09 -4.90
N TRP A 173 -12.73 5.50 -5.22
CA TRP A 173 -14.01 5.72 -4.54
C TRP A 173 -14.16 4.84 -3.29
N ALA A 174 -13.45 3.72 -3.25
CA ALA A 174 -13.45 2.80 -2.12
C ALA A 174 -12.64 3.32 -0.90
N MET A 175 -11.80 4.35 -1.10
CA MET A 175 -10.98 4.94 -0.04
C MET A 175 -11.77 5.93 0.83
N TYR A 176 -11.50 5.97 2.14
CA TYR A 176 -12.12 6.93 3.06
C TYR A 176 -11.80 8.38 2.73
N ALA A 177 -12.84 9.20 2.57
CA ALA A 177 -12.68 10.64 2.44
C ALA A 177 -12.28 11.32 3.75
N ASP A 178 -12.63 10.73 4.90
CA ASP A 178 -12.28 11.20 6.24
C ASP A 178 -10.94 10.62 6.68
N SER A 179 -9.95 11.47 6.97
CA SER A 179 -8.63 11.04 7.44
C SER A 179 -8.67 10.40 8.83
N ARG A 180 -9.65 10.74 9.67
CA ARG A 180 -9.77 10.18 11.02
C ARG A 180 -9.95 8.67 11.01
N ARG A 181 -10.57 8.11 9.97
CA ARG A 181 -10.72 6.65 9.80
C ARG A 181 -9.41 5.92 9.50
N TYR A 182 -8.37 6.63 9.07
CA TYR A 182 -7.03 6.08 8.83
C TYR A 182 -6.05 6.37 9.98
N LEU A 183 -6.41 7.30 10.86
CA LEU A 183 -5.61 7.75 11.99
C LEU A 183 -6.17 7.27 13.33
N SER A 184 -7.35 6.64 13.33
CA SER A 184 -8.01 6.06 14.49
C SER A 184 -7.29 4.84 15.02
#